data_AF-A0A813FTU2-F1
#
_entry.id   AF-A0A813FTU2-F1
#
_cell.length_a   1.000
_cell.length_b   1.000
_cell.length_c   1.000
_cell.angle_alpha   90.00
_cell.angle_beta   90.00
_cell.angle_gamma   90.00
#
_symmetry.space_group_name_H-M   'P 1'
#
loop_
_entity.id
_entity.type
_entity.pdbx_description
1 polymer ?
#
loop_
_entity_poly.entity_id
_entity_poly.type
_entity_poly.pdbx_seq_one_letter_code
_entity_poly.pdbx_strand_id
1 'polypeptide(L)'
;DEPGSVQRASGKACSDGAVGWFTLQGSNGELNAKVDKKYYTCTTGIAMTDVQNIKCCKVLRKLEVGEVLGLEEGPEVDKDSGVTRIRVVSTKDNLSGWVTIKGNAGTLYAEESSKMYTILRNAPLQKKFPSE
;
A
#
# COMPACT_ATOMS: atom_id res chain seq x y z
N ASP A 1 -21.90 22.76 -15.86
CA ASP A 1 -21.14 22.17 -14.75
C ASP A 1 -22.09 21.48 -13.79
N GLU A 2 -22.19 20.15 -13.89
CA GLU A 2 -22.86 19.37 -12.84
C GLU A 2 -21.98 19.41 -11.58
N PRO A 3 -22.54 19.70 -10.40
CA PRO A 3 -21.78 19.55 -9.16
C PRO A 3 -21.34 18.08 -9.03
N GLY A 4 -20.03 17.86 -8.91
CA GLY A 4 -19.48 16.54 -8.65
C GLY A 4 -19.96 16.00 -7.31
N SER A 5 -20.16 14.68 -7.22
CA SER A 5 -20.53 14.05 -5.94
C SER A 5 -19.37 14.18 -4.94
N VAL A 6 -19.65 14.65 -3.72
CA VAL A 6 -18.66 14.64 -2.64
C VAL A 6 -18.36 13.19 -2.25
N GLN A 7 -17.09 12.79 -2.33
CA GLN A 7 -16.64 11.47 -1.89
C GLN A 7 -15.87 11.61 -0.58
N ARG A 8 -16.19 10.73 0.38
CA ARG A 8 -15.58 10.70 1.71
C ARG A 8 -15.18 9.28 2.05
N ALA A 9 -14.14 9.14 2.87
CA ALA A 9 -13.71 7.87 3.42
C ALA A 9 -13.46 8.01 4.92
N SER A 10 -13.58 6.91 5.66
CA SER A 10 -13.01 6.82 7.00
C SER A 10 -11.65 6.14 6.92
N GLY A 11 -10.74 6.54 7.80
CA GLY A 11 -9.38 6.04 7.81
C GLY A 11 -8.67 6.30 9.12
N LYS A 12 -7.50 5.68 9.23
CA LYS A 12 -6.55 5.89 10.32
C LYS A 12 -5.33 6.60 9.75
N ALA A 13 -4.95 7.74 10.31
CA ALA A 13 -3.75 8.45 9.92
C ALA A 13 -2.51 7.64 10.30
N CYS A 14 -1.58 7.46 9.35
CA CYS A 14 -0.35 6.69 9.58
C CYS A 14 0.61 7.38 10.55
N SER A 15 0.55 8.71 10.69
CA SER A 15 1.48 9.52 11.48
C SER A 15 1.24 9.44 12.99
N ASP A 16 -0.02 9.45 13.42
CA ASP A 16 -0.42 9.56 14.83
C ASP A 16 -1.49 8.53 15.23
N GLY A 17 -1.97 7.74 14.28
CA GLY A 17 -3.02 6.74 14.49
C GLY A 17 -4.41 7.33 14.71
N ALA A 18 -4.62 8.63 14.50
CA ALA A 18 -5.93 9.25 14.63
C ALA A 18 -6.93 8.62 13.65
N VAL A 19 -8.15 8.36 14.12
CA VAL A 19 -9.22 7.76 13.31
C VAL A 19 -10.31 8.79 13.06
N GLY A 20 -10.75 8.87 11.81
CA GLY A 20 -11.88 9.72 11.46
C GLY A 20 -12.20 9.66 9.98
N TRP A 21 -13.05 10.57 9.55
CA TRP A 21 -13.50 10.74 8.20
C TRP A 21 -12.78 11.90 7.52
N PHE A 22 -12.45 11.72 6.26
CA PHE A 22 -11.81 12.74 5.42
C PHE A 22 -12.48 12.77 4.05
N THR A 23 -12.38 13.92 3.38
CA THR A 23 -12.90 14.09 2.03
C THR A 23 -11.87 13.54 1.05
N LEU A 24 -12.28 12.63 0.16
CA LEU A 24 -11.49 12.18 -0.99
C LEU A 24 -11.61 13.19 -2.14
N GLN A 25 -12.85 13.56 -2.46
CA GLN A 25 -13.18 14.47 -3.56
C GLN A 25 -14.23 15.50 -3.12
N GLY A 26 -13.97 16.78 -3.38
CA GLY A 26 -14.90 17.88 -3.15
C GLY A 26 -16.01 17.95 -4.21
N SER A 27 -17.03 18.76 -3.96
CA SER A 27 -18.18 18.93 -4.87
C SER A 27 -17.84 19.60 -6.20
N ASN A 28 -16.70 20.29 -6.26
CA ASN A 28 -16.12 20.86 -7.47
C ASN A 28 -15.22 19.87 -8.24
N GLY A 29 -15.14 18.60 -7.80
CA GLY A 29 -14.28 17.59 -8.37
C GLY A 29 -12.83 17.59 -7.86
N GLU A 30 -12.46 18.50 -6.96
CA GLU A 30 -11.12 18.61 -6.40
C GLU A 30 -10.72 17.38 -5.58
N LEU A 31 -9.56 16.78 -5.88
CA LEU A 31 -9.03 15.63 -5.15
C LEU A 31 -8.21 16.08 -3.94
N ASN A 32 -8.67 15.71 -2.75
CA ASN A 32 -8.00 15.93 -1.47
C ASN A 32 -7.09 14.77 -1.07
N ALA A 33 -7.41 13.56 -1.54
CA ALA A 33 -6.58 12.38 -1.34
C ALA A 33 -6.71 11.44 -2.54
N LYS A 34 -5.69 10.62 -2.77
CA LYS A 34 -5.69 9.57 -3.80
C LYS A 34 -5.10 8.29 -3.24
N VAL A 35 -5.48 7.15 -3.83
CA VAL A 35 -4.81 5.88 -3.56
C VAL A 35 -3.32 6.03 -3.87
N ASP A 36 -2.48 5.61 -2.93
CA ASP A 36 -1.04 5.69 -3.06
C ASP A 36 -0.46 4.37 -3.59
N LYS A 37 -0.05 4.41 -4.87
CA LYS A 37 0.56 3.30 -5.59
C LYS A 37 1.94 2.90 -5.04
N LYS A 38 2.49 3.67 -4.09
CA LYS A 38 3.71 3.29 -3.36
C LYS A 38 3.45 2.32 -2.23
N TYR A 39 2.21 1.90 -1.98
CA TYR A 39 1.94 0.88 -0.98
C TYR A 39 1.40 -0.39 -1.62
N TYR A 40 1.88 -1.51 -1.10
CA TYR A 40 1.45 -2.85 -1.44
C TYR A 40 0.83 -3.52 -0.22
N THR A 41 -0.07 -4.47 -0.44
CA THR A 41 -0.61 -5.33 0.62
C THR A 41 -0.21 -6.77 0.35
N CYS A 42 0.26 -7.47 1.37
CA CYS A 42 0.51 -8.89 1.28
C CYS A 42 -0.83 -9.64 1.18
N THR A 43 -1.07 -10.34 0.08
CA THR A 43 -2.31 -11.08 -0.19
C THR A 43 -2.21 -12.54 0.22
N THR A 44 -0.99 -13.09 0.20
CA THR A 44 -0.67 -14.47 0.58
C THR A 44 0.63 -14.45 1.37
N GLY A 45 0.69 -15.14 2.51
CA GLY A 45 1.88 -15.14 3.35
C GLY A 45 3.13 -15.63 2.61
N ILE A 46 4.19 -14.81 2.62
CA ILE A 46 5.41 -15.01 1.82
C ILE A 46 6.67 -14.64 2.61
N ALA A 47 7.81 -15.25 2.26
CA ALA A 47 9.10 -14.83 2.80
C ALA A 47 9.54 -13.47 2.23
N MET A 48 9.94 -12.56 3.12
CA MET A 48 10.74 -11.38 2.80
C MET A 48 12.21 -11.75 2.86
N THR A 49 13.01 -11.31 1.88
CA THR A 49 14.42 -11.69 1.78
C THR A 49 15.36 -10.48 1.73
N ASP A 50 16.63 -10.66 2.09
CA ASP A 50 17.62 -9.59 2.15
C ASP A 50 18.06 -9.05 0.78
N VAL A 51 18.06 -9.90 -0.25
CA VAL A 51 18.43 -9.53 -1.63
C VAL A 51 17.38 -9.95 -2.67
N GLN A 52 17.48 -9.34 -3.86
CA GLN A 52 16.55 -9.54 -4.98
C GLN A 52 16.62 -10.94 -5.59
N ASN A 53 17.79 -11.57 -5.66
CA ASN A 53 17.91 -12.89 -6.25
C ASN A 53 17.39 -13.94 -5.26
N ILE A 54 16.30 -14.64 -5.61
CA ILE A 54 15.64 -15.57 -4.69
C ILE A 54 16.45 -16.85 -4.43
N LYS A 55 17.43 -17.16 -5.29
CA LYS A 55 18.27 -18.37 -5.16
C LYS A 55 19.45 -18.16 -4.21
N CYS A 56 19.91 -16.92 -4.01
CA CYS A 56 21.06 -16.62 -3.16
C CYS A 56 20.76 -15.69 -1.98
N CYS A 57 19.48 -15.56 -1.61
CA CYS A 57 19.05 -14.72 -0.50
C CYS A 57 18.90 -15.47 0.82
N LYS A 58 18.79 -14.70 1.90
CA LYS A 58 18.35 -15.15 3.22
C LYS A 58 16.94 -14.68 3.47
N VAL A 59 16.12 -15.54 4.07
CA VAL A 59 14.81 -15.15 4.58
C VAL A 59 15.00 -14.29 5.82
N LEU A 60 14.54 -13.05 5.77
CA LEU A 60 14.53 -12.14 6.91
C LEU A 60 13.38 -12.50 7.86
N ARG A 61 12.18 -12.68 7.32
CA ARG A 61 10.99 -13.16 8.02
C ARG A 61 9.87 -13.52 7.06
N LYS A 62 8.76 -14.04 7.58
CA LYS A 62 7.51 -14.23 6.84
C LYS A 62 6.58 -13.02 7.02
N LEU A 63 5.97 -12.59 5.92
CA LEU A 63 4.89 -11.61 5.86
C LEU A 63 3.54 -12.28 6.10
N GLU A 64 2.64 -11.57 6.76
CA GLU A 64 1.27 -12.00 7.01
C GLU A 64 0.29 -11.38 6.01
N VAL A 65 -0.81 -12.08 5.73
CA VAL A 65 -1.88 -11.54 4.89
C VAL A 65 -2.43 -10.25 5.51
N GLY A 66 -2.60 -9.22 4.68
CA GLY A 66 -3.07 -7.89 5.10
C GLY A 66 -1.94 -6.96 5.55
N GLU A 67 -0.70 -7.43 5.64
CA GLU A 67 0.43 -6.57 6.00
C GLU A 67 0.71 -5.53 4.91
N VAL A 68 0.89 -4.27 5.32
CA VAL A 68 1.10 -3.13 4.41
C VAL A 68 2.59 -2.85 4.25
N LEU A 69 3.01 -2.72 3.00
CA LEU A 69 4.40 -2.65 2.55
C LEU A 69 4.61 -1.36 1.74
N GLY A 70 5.51 -0.49 2.18
CA GLY A 70 5.91 0.70 1.41
C GLY A 70 6.96 0.32 0.35
N LEU A 71 6.71 0.65 -0.91
CA LEU A 71 7.62 0.42 -2.03
C LEU A 71 8.86 1.31 -1.92
N GLU A 72 10.05 0.69 -1.93
CA GLU A 72 11.34 1.37 -2.04
C GLU A 72 11.89 1.29 -3.47
N GLU A 73 11.80 0.11 -4.11
CA GLU A 73 12.42 -0.17 -5.40
C GLU A 73 11.64 -1.23 -6.20
N GLY A 74 11.72 -1.17 -7.53
CA GLY A 74 11.06 -2.07 -8.46
C GLY A 74 9.74 -1.51 -9.02
N PRO A 75 8.94 -2.33 -9.73
CA PRO A 75 9.11 -3.78 -9.93
C PRO A 75 10.30 -4.14 -10.82
N GLU A 76 11.03 -5.21 -10.46
CA GLU A 76 12.14 -5.75 -11.25
C GLU A 76 12.04 -7.28 -11.37
N VAL A 77 12.45 -7.83 -12.51
CA VAL A 77 12.47 -9.29 -12.73
C VAL A 77 13.76 -9.88 -12.18
N ASP A 78 13.65 -10.83 -11.26
CA ASP A 78 14.78 -11.68 -10.86
C ASP A 78 15.12 -12.60 -12.05
N LYS A 79 16.27 -12.33 -12.68
CA LYS A 79 16.71 -13.03 -13.90
C LYS A 79 16.85 -14.55 -13.72
N ASP A 80 17.13 -15.00 -12.50
CA ASP A 80 17.39 -16.41 -12.24
C ASP A 80 16.10 -17.22 -12.03
N SER A 81 15.04 -16.59 -11.54
CA SER A 81 13.78 -17.24 -11.21
C SER A 81 12.61 -16.84 -12.12
N GLY A 82 12.76 -15.74 -12.86
CA GLY A 82 11.75 -15.17 -13.75
C GLY A 82 10.62 -14.42 -13.04
N VAL A 83 10.63 -14.35 -11.70
CA VAL A 83 9.55 -13.70 -10.93
C VAL A 83 9.79 -12.20 -10.81
N THR A 84 8.71 -11.43 -10.83
CA THR A 84 8.76 -9.99 -10.53
C THR A 84 8.80 -9.76 -9.02
N ARG A 85 9.78 -8.98 -8.58
CA ARG A 85 10.02 -8.64 -7.18
C ARG A 85 10.02 -7.13 -6.98
N ILE A 86 9.76 -6.74 -5.75
CA ILE A 86 9.84 -5.36 -5.27
C ILE A 86 10.64 -5.35 -3.97
N ARG A 87 11.38 -4.27 -3.75
CA ARG A 87 11.94 -3.96 -2.44
C ARG A 87 10.95 -3.09 -1.69
N VAL A 88 10.67 -3.47 -0.45
CA VAL A 88 9.67 -2.80 0.37
C VAL A 88 10.16 -2.65 1.80
N VAL A 89 9.60 -1.66 2.51
CA VAL A 89 9.67 -1.55 3.97
C VAL A 89 8.32 -1.94 4.57
N SER A 90 8.30 -2.83 5.56
CA SER A 90 7.05 -3.14 6.25
C SER A 90 6.65 -2.04 7.21
N THR A 91 5.37 -1.66 7.18
CA THR A 91 4.79 -0.72 8.14
C THR A 91 4.60 -1.32 9.54
N LYS A 92 4.71 -2.65 9.69
CA LYS A 92 4.53 -3.37 10.96
C LYS A 92 5.78 -3.25 11.86
N ASP A 93 6.96 -3.37 11.26
CA ASP A 93 8.23 -3.46 11.99
C ASP A 93 9.39 -2.64 11.40
N ASN A 94 9.13 -1.85 10.35
CA ASN A 94 10.13 -1.05 9.61
C ASN A 94 11.27 -1.88 9.00
N LEU A 95 11.07 -3.18 8.80
CA LEU A 95 12.07 -4.02 8.15
C LEU A 95 11.98 -3.90 6.63
N SER A 96 13.09 -3.54 5.99
CA SER A 96 13.20 -3.50 4.53
C SER A 96 13.69 -4.83 3.95
N GLY A 97 13.12 -5.25 2.82
CA GLY A 97 13.53 -6.44 2.11
C GLY A 97 12.76 -6.68 0.81
N TRP A 98 13.12 -7.74 0.11
CA TRP A 98 12.58 -8.11 -1.19
C TRP A 98 11.43 -9.10 -1.08
N VAL A 99 10.36 -8.85 -1.83
CA VAL A 99 9.13 -9.65 -1.86
C VAL A 99 8.74 -9.92 -3.31
N THR A 100 8.22 -11.12 -3.59
CA THR A 100 7.69 -11.46 -4.91
C THR A 100 6.25 -10.96 -5.04
N ILE A 101 5.92 -10.29 -6.15
CA ILE A 101 4.55 -9.87 -6.44
C ILE A 101 3.70 -11.09 -6.82
N LYS A 102 4.13 -11.81 -7.85
CA LYS A 102 3.44 -12.98 -8.41
C LYS A 102 4.42 -14.11 -8.64
N GLY A 103 4.12 -15.30 -8.12
CA GLY A 103 4.95 -16.49 -8.31
C GLY A 103 4.76 -17.12 -9.69
N ASN A 104 5.65 -18.04 -10.07
CA ASN A 104 5.61 -18.75 -11.35
C ASN A 104 4.32 -19.54 -11.59
N ALA A 105 3.67 -20.05 -10.53
CA ALA A 105 2.38 -20.74 -10.62
C ALA A 105 1.16 -19.79 -10.66
N GLY A 106 1.39 -18.47 -10.73
CA GLY A 106 0.35 -17.47 -10.83
C GLY A 106 -0.19 -16.93 -9.51
N THR A 107 0.22 -17.49 -8.36
CA THR A 107 -0.17 -16.98 -7.03
C THR A 107 0.28 -15.54 -6.84
N LEU A 108 -0.66 -14.68 -6.46
CA LEU A 108 -0.42 -13.29 -6.08
C LEU A 108 -0.09 -13.23 -4.58
N TYR A 109 1.08 -12.69 -4.24
CA TYR A 109 1.59 -12.57 -2.88
C TYR A 109 1.62 -11.13 -2.38
N ALA A 110 1.78 -10.17 -3.28
CA ALA A 110 1.64 -8.75 -3.00
C ALA A 110 0.93 -8.04 -4.16
N GLU A 111 0.09 -7.07 -3.85
CA GLU A 111 -0.62 -6.24 -4.83
C GLU A 111 -0.61 -4.78 -4.41
N GLU A 112 -0.74 -3.84 -5.36
CA GLU A 112 -0.92 -2.42 -5.03
C GLU A 112 -2.12 -2.25 -4.08
N SER A 113 -1.90 -1.55 -2.97
CA SER A 113 -2.94 -1.38 -1.96
C SER A 113 -4.02 -0.42 -2.46
N SER A 114 -5.27 -0.88 -2.45
CA SER A 114 -6.44 -0.04 -2.70
C SER A 114 -6.89 0.75 -1.47
N LYS A 115 -6.23 0.56 -0.32
CA LYS A 115 -6.66 1.09 1.00
C LYS A 115 -5.71 2.13 1.58
N MET A 116 -4.55 2.33 0.97
CA MET A 116 -3.59 3.34 1.40
C MET A 116 -3.78 4.60 0.58
N TYR A 117 -3.97 5.73 1.26
CA TYR A 117 -4.22 7.03 0.64
C TYR A 117 -3.14 8.02 1.01
N THR A 118 -2.70 8.81 0.03
CA THR A 118 -1.88 9.99 0.26
C THR A 118 -2.76 11.23 0.21
N ILE A 119 -2.67 12.03 1.27
CA ILE A 119 -3.33 13.33 1.38
C ILE A 119 -2.60 14.33 0.47
N LEU A 120 -3.31 14.86 -0.52
CA LEU A 120 -2.79 15.79 -1.51
C LEU A 120 -2.92 17.25 -1.07
N ARG A 121 -3.93 17.52 -0.23
CA ARG A 121 -4.28 18.84 0.28
C ARG A 121 -4.70 18.71 1.73
N ASN A 122 -4.41 19.71 2.55
CA ASN A 122 -4.83 19.72 3.95
C ASN A 122 -6.33 19.49 4.04
N ALA A 123 -6.71 18.34 4.59
CA ALA A 123 -8.09 17.93 4.79
C ALA A 123 -8.27 17.59 6.28
N PRO A 124 -9.28 18.17 6.96
CA PRO A 124 -9.52 17.85 8.35
C PRO A 124 -9.98 16.39 8.50
N LEU A 125 -9.41 15.68 9.48
CA LEU A 125 -9.88 14.38 9.91
C LEU A 125 -10.99 14.56 10.95
N GLN A 126 -12.23 14.23 10.58
CA GLN A 126 -13.43 14.55 11.35
C GLN A 126 -13.98 13.30 12.05
N LYS A 127 -14.41 13.41 13.31
CA LYS A 127 -15.05 12.27 14.02
C LYS A 127 -16.35 11.82 13.35
N LYS A 128 -17.07 12.75 12.73
CA LYS A 128 -18.29 12.56 11.96
C LYS A 128 -18.40 13.68 10.95
N PHE A 129 -18.93 13.40 9.77
CA PHE A 129 -19.47 14.46 8.93
C PHE A 129 -20.89 14.78 9.39
N PRO A 130 -21.32 16.05 9.35
CA PRO A 130 -22.74 16.36 9.44
C PRO A 130 -23.46 15.59 8.33
N SER A 131 -24.48 14.82 8.69
CA SER A 131 -25.47 14.35 7.70
C SER A 131 -26.14 15.59 7.09
N GLU A 132 -26.27 15.62 5.78
CA GLU A 132 -27.25 16.51 5.13
C GLU A 132 -28.67 16.15 5.57
#